data_AF-A0A3N5PDF1-F1
#
_entry.id   AF-A0A3N5PDF1-F1
#
_cell.length_a   1.000
_cell.length_b   1.000
_cell.length_c   1.000
_cell.angle_alpha   90.00
_cell.angle_beta   90.00
_cell.angle_gamma   90.00
#
_symmetry.space_group_name_H-M   'P 1'
#
loop_
_entity.id
_entity.type
_entity.pdbx_description
1 polymer ?
#
loop_
_entity_poly.entity_id
_entity_poly.type
_entity_poly.pdbx_seq_one_letter_code
_entity_poly.pdbx_strand_id
1 'polypeptide(L)' 'SAVVYPAAGLVHAAKQAGSFIVEVNVVETEISSLCDESFYGEAGKILPEIVNKLKELK' A
#
# COMPACT_ATOMS: atom_id res chain seq x y z
N SER A 1 -1.03 -9.72 5.20
CA SER A 1 -1.32 -10.05 6.60
C SER A 1 -0.97 -8.88 7.52
N ALA A 2 0.22 -8.28 7.39
CA ALA A 2 0.60 -7.06 8.12
C ALA A 2 0.34 -7.10 9.64
N VAL A 3 0.54 -8.27 10.23
CA VAL A 3 0.29 -8.53 11.66
C VAL A 3 1.57 -8.53 12.50
N VAL A 4 2.74 -8.50 11.85
CA VAL A 4 4.03 -8.67 12.52
C VAL A 4 4.59 -7.32 12.93
N TYR A 5 4.78 -7.13 14.23
CA TYR A 5 5.46 -5.96 14.79
C TYR A 5 6.99 -6.15 14.75
N PRO A 6 7.76 -5.08 14.52
CA PRO A 6 7.34 -3.66 14.48
C PRO A 6 6.80 -3.19 13.12
N ALA A 7 6.94 -3.97 12.04
CA ALA A 7 6.62 -3.55 10.68
C ALA A 7 5.15 -3.11 10.50
N ALA A 8 4.20 -3.83 11.11
CA ALA A 8 2.78 -3.45 11.13
C ALA A 8 2.51 -2.05 11.73
N GLY A 9 3.36 -1.61 12.66
CA GLY A 9 3.26 -0.29 13.28
C GLY A 9 3.63 0.87 12.35
N LEU A 10 4.36 0.61 11.26
CA LEU A 10 4.80 1.66 10.34
C LEU A 10 3.62 2.33 9.63
N VAL A 11 2.58 1.58 9.27
CA VAL A 11 1.41 2.13 8.60
C VAL A 11 0.65 3.10 9.50
N HIS A 12 0.54 2.77 10.79
CA HIS A 12 -0.06 3.64 11.80
C HIS A 12 0.74 4.92 11.99
N ALA A 13 2.08 4.81 12.09
CA ALA A 13 2.97 5.97 12.19
C ALA A 13 2.85 6.88 10.96
N ALA A 14 2.81 6.30 9.75
CA ALA A 14 2.63 7.04 8.51
C ALA A 14 1.28 7.78 8.47
N LYS A 15 0.20 7.14 8.92
CA LYS A 15 -1.14 7.77 8.96
C LYS A 15 -1.18 8.93 9.93
N GLN A 16 -0.61 8.76 11.13
CA GLN A 16 -0.50 9.83 12.12
C GLN A 16 0.34 11.01 11.62
N ALA A 17 1.35 10.75 10.79
CA ALA A 17 2.15 11.78 10.14
C ALA A 17 1.47 12.46 8.94
N GLY A 18 0.24 12.06 8.58
CA GLY A 18 -0.51 12.62 7.45
C GLY A 18 -0.01 12.17 6.07
N SER A 19 0.68 11.03 6.00
CA SER A 19 1.12 10.47 4.70
C SER A 19 -0.06 9.92 3.90
N PHE A 20 0.06 9.96 2.57
CA PHE A 20 -0.82 9.21 1.68
C PHE A 20 -0.32 7.75 1.60
N ILE A 21 -1.17 6.80 1.94
CA ILE A 21 -0.81 5.40 2.15
C ILE A 21 -1.46 4.54 1.07
N VAL A 22 -0.63 3.74 0.39
CA VAL A 22 -1.08 2.77 -0.62
C VAL A 22 -0.72 1.36 -0.18
N GLU A 23 -1.70 0.46 -0.18
CA GLU A 23 -1.47 -0.98 -0.01
C GLU A 23 -1.42 -1.68 -1.37
N VAL A 24 -0.49 -2.63 -1.50
CA VAL A 24 -0.50 -3.62 -2.59
C VAL A 24 -0.41 -4.99 -1.95
N ASN A 25 -1.51 -5.74 -1.98
CA ASN A 25 -1.56 -7.07 -1.39
C ASN A 25 -2.52 -7.97 -2.18
N VAL A 26 -2.38 -9.29 -2.11
CA VAL A 26 -3.25 -10.20 -2.88
C VAL A 26 -4.68 -10.26 -2.35
N VAL A 27 -4.90 -9.91 -1.08
CA VAL A 27 -6.19 -9.93 -0.39
C VAL A 27 -6.32 -8.73 0.54
N GLU A 28 -7.54 -8.35 0.85
CA GLU A 28 -7.84 -7.35 1.87
C GLU A 28 -7.32 -7.78 3.26
N THR A 29 -6.89 -6.80 4.05
CA THR A 29 -6.42 -6.99 5.42
C THR A 29 -6.96 -5.91 6.35
N GLU A 30 -6.81 -6.08 7.66
CA GLU A 30 -7.22 -5.07 8.64
C GLU A 30 -6.62 -3.68 8.36
N ILE A 31 -5.42 -3.64 7.77
CA ILE A 31 -4.72 -2.39 7.47
C ILE A 31 -5.30 -1.68 6.23
N SER A 32 -6.02 -2.39 5.36
CA SER A 32 -6.65 -1.80 4.17
C SER A 32 -7.55 -0.61 4.54
N SER A 33 -8.20 -0.66 5.70
CA SER A 33 -9.03 0.43 6.25
C SER A 33 -8.26 1.70 6.64
N LEU A 34 -6.94 1.59 6.86
CA LEU A 34 -6.06 2.71 7.21
C LEU A 34 -5.40 3.33 5.97
N CYS A 35 -5.35 2.57 4.87
CA CYS A 35 -4.81 3.02 3.59
C CYS A 35 -5.78 3.95 2.87
N ASP A 36 -5.24 4.87 2.08
CA ASP A 36 -6.05 5.75 1.25
C ASP A 36 -6.43 5.06 -0.07
N GLU A 37 -5.58 4.15 -0.56
CA GLU A 37 -5.86 3.27 -1.70
C GLU A 37 -5.31 1.86 -1.46
N SER A 38 -6.03 0.84 -1.91
CA SER A 38 -5.61 -0.56 -1.84
C SER A 38 -5.74 -1.25 -3.20
N PHE A 39 -4.65 -1.85 -3.67
CA PHE A 39 -4.63 -2.64 -4.90
C PHE A 39 -4.54 -4.13 -4.57
N TYR A 40 -5.51 -4.89 -5.08
CA TYR A 40 -5.60 -6.33 -4.84
C TYR A 40 -5.02 -7.15 -5.98
N GLY A 41 -3.88 -7.81 -5.74
CA GLY A 41 -3.24 -8.70 -6.70
C GLY A 41 -1.74 -8.88 -6.48
N GLU A 42 -1.07 -9.55 -7.42
CA GLU A 42 0.37 -9.80 -7.34
C GLU A 42 1.16 -8.49 -7.47
N ALA A 43 1.99 -8.19 -6.46
CA ALA A 43 2.86 -7.00 -6.48
C ALA A 43 3.79 -6.96 -7.70
N GLY A 44 4.23 -8.14 -8.19
CA GLY A 44 5.07 -8.27 -9.39
C GLY A 44 4.38 -7.84 -10.70
N LYS A 45 3.06 -7.68 -10.71
CA LYS A 45 2.29 -7.16 -11.85
C LYS A 45 1.87 -5.71 -11.61
N ILE A 46 1.34 -5.43 -10.43
CA ILE A 46 0.79 -4.12 -10.06
C ILE A 46 1.87 -3.03 -10.01
N LEU A 47 3.00 -3.29 -9.34
CA LEU A 47 4.03 -2.26 -9.16
C LEU A 47 4.63 -1.79 -10.51
N PRO A 48 4.95 -2.69 -11.47
CA PRO A 48 5.34 -2.25 -12.81
C PRO A 48 4.29 -1.39 -13.52
N GLU A 49 3.00 -1.70 -13.40
CA GLU A 49 1.92 -0.91 -14.01
C GLU A 49 1.86 0.51 -13.44
N ILE A 50 1.98 0.65 -12.11
CA ILE A 50 2.05 1.95 -11.43
C ILE A 50 3.25 2.75 -11.96
N VAL A 51 4.43 2.13 -12.04
CA VAL A 51 5.64 2.80 -12.53
C VAL A 51 5.49 3.24 -13.99
N ASN A 52 4.84 2.43 -14.84
CA ASN A 52 4.61 2.79 -16.24
C ASN A 52 3.63 3.95 -16.37
N LYS A 53 2.50 3.94 -15.66
CA LYS A 53 1.57 5.08 -15.61
C LYS A 53 2.23 6.36 -15.12
N LEU A 54 3.10 6.28 -14.12
CA LEU A 54 3.87 7.44 -13.64
C LEU A 54 4.81 8.02 -14.70
N LYS A 55 5.31 7.21 -15.64
CA LYS A 55 6.13 7.71 -16.76
C LYS A 55 5.30 8.43 -17.81
N GLU A 56 4.04 8.04 -18.02
CA GLU A 56 3.11 8.69 -18.95
C GLU A 56 2.60 10.04 -18.44
N LEU A 57 2.62 10.26 -17.13
CA LEU A 57 2.23 11.51 -16.48
C LEU A 57 3.33 12.60 -16.50
N LYS A 58 4.53 12.26 -16.98
CA LYS A 58 5.66 13.19 -17.15
C LYS A 58 5.77 13.68 -18.58
#